data_AF-A0A960SAG2-F1
#
_entry.id   AF-A0A960SAG2-F1
#
_cell.length_a   1.000
_cell.length_b   1.000
_cell.length_c   1.000
_cell.angle_alpha   90.00
_cell.angle_beta   90.00
_cell.angle_gamma   90.00
#
_symmetry.space_group_name_H-M   'P 1'
#
loop_
_entity.id
_entity.type
_entity.pdbx_description
1 polymer ?
#
loop_
_entity_poly.entity_id
_entity_poly.type
_entity_poly.pdbx_seq_one_letter_code
_entity_poly.pdbx_strand_id
1 'polypeptide(L)'
;MAKTNFTKVEQALVEGLKKMEKEQLLQIADEANAAKKLPSNERKIAVPAARRLALASLKEEIRILQKHKVKFFREFGLSKRSIDDLIKEPASLKPEQWQQIKEIRDKISTFHRKLRDQLPKQSNDDLVEAERKKHINKRFNIDEEWLPLQ
;
A
#
# COMPACT_ATOMS: atom_id res chain seq x y z
N MET A 1 -49.59 -2.33 33.96
CA MET A 1 -48.37 -2.47 33.14
C MET A 1 -48.67 -1.97 31.73
N ALA A 2 -48.07 -0.85 31.32
CA ALA A 2 -48.30 -0.29 29.99
C ALA A 2 -47.65 -1.21 28.95
N LYS A 3 -48.44 -1.78 28.04
CA LYS A 3 -47.93 -2.60 26.94
C LYS A 3 -47.31 -1.67 25.91
N THR A 4 -45.99 -1.66 25.80
CA THR A 4 -45.27 -0.92 24.76
C THR A 4 -45.63 -1.49 23.39
N ASN A 5 -46.12 -0.64 22.50
CA ASN A 5 -46.38 -1.01 21.11
C ASN A 5 -45.05 -1.01 20.34
N PHE A 6 -44.42 -2.18 20.24
CA PHE A 6 -43.11 -2.37 19.60
C PHE A 6 -43.09 -1.86 18.15
N THR A 7 -44.19 -1.99 17.40
CA THR A 7 -44.30 -1.47 16.03
C THR A 7 -44.13 0.05 15.95
N LYS A 8 -44.63 0.81 16.93
CA LYS A 8 -44.45 2.27 16.98
C LYS A 8 -43.01 2.65 17.32
N VAL A 9 -42.35 1.84 18.16
CA VAL A 9 -40.94 2.03 18.51
C VAL A 9 -40.05 1.77 17.30
N GLU A 10 -40.31 0.70 16.54
CA GLU A 10 -39.60 0.38 15.30
C GLU A 10 -39.77 1.48 14.25
N GLN A 11 -41.00 1.98 14.06
CA GLN A 11 -41.26 3.10 13.14
C GLN A 11 -40.49 4.35 13.55
N ALA A 12 -40.49 4.70 14.84
CA ALA A 12 -39.75 5.86 15.34
C ALA A 12 -38.22 5.71 15.15
N LEU A 13 -37.68 4.50 15.33
CA LEU A 13 -36.26 4.22 15.10
C LEU A 13 -35.89 4.35 13.62
N VAL A 14 -36.71 3.80 12.72
CA VAL A 14 -36.48 3.90 11.26
C VAL A 14 -36.56 5.35 10.80
N GLU A 15 -37.52 6.13 11.29
CA GLU A 15 -37.61 7.55 10.99
C GLU A 15 -36.43 8.34 11.54
N GLY A 16 -35.95 8.02 12.75
CA GLY A 16 -34.76 8.61 13.35
C GLY A 16 -33.52 8.38 12.50
N LEU A 17 -33.29 7.13 12.08
CA LEU A 17 -32.16 6.78 11.22
C LEU A 17 -32.22 7.51 9.86
N LYS A 18 -33.40 7.58 9.23
CA LYS A 18 -33.57 8.31 7.96
C LYS A 18 -33.30 9.81 8.11
N LYS A 19 -33.68 10.42 9.23
CA LYS A 19 -33.39 11.84 9.50
C LYS A 19 -31.90 12.08 9.66
N MET A 20 -31.21 11.23 10.43
CA MET A 20 -29.75 11.31 10.60
C MET A 20 -29.01 11.14 9.29
N GLU A 21 -29.39 10.15 8.48
CA GLU A 21 -28.79 9.92 7.16
C GLU A 21 -28.99 11.13 6.23
N LYS A 22 -30.20 11.70 6.21
CA LYS A 22 -30.49 12.91 5.43
C LYS A 22 -29.64 14.09 5.88
N GLU A 23 -29.48 14.31 7.18
CA GLU A 23 -28.64 15.38 7.71
C GLU A 23 -27.17 15.20 7.34
N GLN A 24 -26.65 13.97 7.42
CA GLN A 24 -25.29 13.65 6.99
C GLN A 24 -25.10 13.91 5.49
N LEU A 25 -26.06 13.50 4.65
CA LEU A 25 -25.99 13.75 3.20
C LEU A 25 -26.05 15.24 2.87
N LEU A 26 -26.85 16.02 3.59
CA LEU A 26 -26.89 17.49 3.43
C LEU A 26 -25.57 18.14 3.83
N GLN A 27 -24.98 17.74 4.96
CA GLN A 27 -23.67 18.25 5.39
C GLN A 27 -22.58 17.95 4.35
N ILE A 28 -22.52 16.72 3.83
CA ILE A 28 -21.56 16.34 2.78
C ILE A 28 -21.80 17.15 1.49
N ALA A 29 -23.07 17.39 1.12
CA ALA A 29 -23.40 18.19 -0.06
C ALA A 29 -22.99 19.66 0.11
N ASP A 30 -23.19 20.23 1.30
CA ASP A 30 -22.80 21.59 1.63
C ASP A 30 -21.27 21.75 1.65
N GLU A 31 -20.54 20.80 2.24
CA GLU A 31 -19.07 20.74 2.18
C GLU A 31 -18.55 20.66 0.74
N ALA A 32 -19.16 19.82 -0.09
CA ALA A 32 -18.80 19.70 -1.50
C ALA A 32 -19.10 20.99 -2.29
N ASN A 33 -20.18 21.70 -1.98
CA ASN A 33 -20.54 22.97 -2.61
C ASN A 33 -19.66 24.13 -2.12
N ALA A 34 -19.30 24.15 -0.83
CA ALA A 34 -18.34 25.11 -0.28
C ALA A 34 -16.96 24.94 -0.94
N ALA A 35 -16.50 23.70 -1.12
CA ALA A 35 -15.26 23.40 -1.83
C ALA A 35 -15.27 23.85 -3.30
N LYS A 36 -16.44 23.89 -3.95
CA LYS A 36 -16.59 24.36 -5.33
C LYS A 36 -16.54 25.89 -5.48
N LYS A 37 -16.83 26.67 -4.44
CA LYS A 37 -16.88 28.15 -4.48
C LYS A 37 -15.54 28.87 -4.31
N LEU A 38 -14.43 28.16 -4.07
CA LEU A 38 -13.11 28.82 -4.05
C LEU A 38 -12.63 29.19 -5.48
N PRO A 39 -12.10 30.41 -5.68
CA PRO A 39 -11.64 30.91 -6.98
C PRO A 39 -10.56 30.00 -7.57
N SER A 40 -10.62 29.80 -8.88
CA SER A 40 -9.92 28.73 -9.61
C SER A 40 -8.40 28.88 -9.74
N ASN A 41 -7.74 29.81 -9.04
CA ASN A 41 -6.34 30.11 -9.31
C ASN A 41 -5.31 29.34 -8.48
N GLU A 42 -5.69 28.66 -7.39
CA GLU A 42 -4.71 27.87 -6.61
C GLU A 42 -5.31 26.58 -6.04
N ARG A 43 -6.13 25.88 -6.81
CA ARG A 43 -6.41 24.47 -6.49
C ARG A 43 -5.18 23.65 -6.84
N LYS A 44 -4.16 23.72 -5.98
CA LYS A 44 -3.27 22.57 -5.75
C LYS A 44 -4.19 21.46 -5.32
N ILE A 45 -4.63 20.63 -6.27
CA ILE A 45 -5.54 19.51 -6.03
C ILE A 45 -4.90 18.73 -4.90
N ALA A 46 -5.50 18.79 -3.72
CA ALA A 46 -4.99 18.09 -2.56
C ALA A 46 -4.99 16.62 -2.93
N VAL A 47 -3.81 16.10 -3.26
CA VAL A 47 -3.65 14.71 -3.71
C VAL A 47 -4.28 13.83 -2.63
N PRO A 48 -5.32 13.05 -2.95
CA PRO A 48 -5.98 12.16 -2.00
C PRO A 48 -4.95 11.35 -1.21
N ALA A 49 -5.14 11.16 0.09
CA ALA A 49 -4.19 10.47 0.96
C ALA A 49 -3.75 9.11 0.38
N ALA A 50 -4.69 8.38 -0.23
CA ALA A 50 -4.42 7.12 -0.93
C ALA A 50 -3.42 7.24 -2.09
N ARG A 51 -3.46 8.33 -2.87
CA ARG A 51 -2.52 8.57 -3.97
C ARG A 51 -1.12 8.91 -3.45
N ARG A 52 -1.02 9.65 -2.34
CA ARG A 52 0.27 9.93 -1.70
C ARG A 52 0.93 8.64 -1.20
N LEU A 53 0.14 7.77 -0.58
CA LEU A 53 0.61 6.50 -0.05
C LEU A 53 1.07 5.56 -1.16
N ALA A 54 0.35 5.51 -2.29
CA ALA A 54 0.75 4.74 -3.47
C ALA A 54 2.06 5.24 -4.11
N LEU A 55 2.30 6.55 -4.13
CA LEU A 55 3.55 7.11 -4.65
C LEU A 55 4.72 6.88 -3.70
N ALA A 56 4.48 6.96 -2.40
CA ALA A 56 5.48 6.66 -1.39
C ALA A 56 5.92 5.19 -1.45
N SER A 57 4.96 4.25 -1.59
CA SER A 57 5.28 2.83 -1.74
C SER A 57 6.06 2.56 -3.02
N LEU A 58 5.64 3.16 -4.15
CA LEU A 58 6.34 3.03 -5.42
C LEU A 58 7.78 3.55 -5.34
N LYS A 59 7.99 4.71 -4.69
CA LYS A 59 9.31 5.30 -4.50
C LYS A 59 10.24 4.35 -3.72
N GLU A 60 9.74 3.71 -2.68
CA GLU A 60 10.53 2.76 -1.89
C GLU A 60 10.83 1.48 -2.69
N GLU A 61 9.85 0.93 -3.41
CA GLU A 61 10.04 -0.21 -4.30
C GLU A 61 11.14 0.07 -5.34
N ILE A 62 11.10 1.24 -5.99
CA ILE A 62 12.13 1.65 -6.96
C ILE A 62 13.50 1.80 -6.30
N ARG A 63 13.57 2.37 -5.10
CA ARG A 63 14.82 2.52 -4.34
C ARG A 63 15.43 1.15 -4.00
N ILE A 64 14.61 0.18 -3.61
CA ILE A 64 15.05 -1.20 -3.35
C ILE A 64 15.55 -1.85 -4.65
N LEU A 65 14.81 -1.70 -5.75
CA LEU A 65 15.20 -2.23 -7.05
C LEU A 65 16.52 -1.61 -7.56
N GLN A 66 16.75 -0.32 -7.30
CA GLN A 66 18.02 0.35 -7.63
C GLN A 66 19.21 -0.25 -6.90
N LYS A 67 19.05 -0.58 -5.60
CA LYS A 67 20.14 -1.19 -4.82
C LYS A 67 20.51 -2.58 -5.30
N HIS A 68 19.53 -3.35 -5.79
CA HIS A 68 19.75 -4.75 -6.09
C HIS A 68 19.94 -5.06 -7.57
N LYS A 69 19.43 -4.26 -8.52
CA LYS A 69 19.41 -4.64 -9.95
C LYS A 69 19.39 -3.48 -10.95
N VAL A 70 20.57 -3.11 -11.46
CA VAL A 70 20.75 -2.23 -12.64
C VAL A 70 20.04 -2.78 -13.89
N LYS A 71 19.87 -4.11 -13.99
CA LYS A 71 19.22 -4.79 -15.13
C LYS A 71 17.71 -4.53 -15.23
N PHE A 72 17.02 -4.19 -14.13
CA PHE A 72 15.56 -3.98 -14.14
C PHE A 72 15.15 -2.83 -15.07
N PHE A 73 15.81 -1.67 -14.98
CA PHE A 73 15.50 -0.52 -15.83
C PHE A 73 15.72 -0.81 -17.32
N ARG A 74 16.73 -1.63 -17.63
CA ARG A 74 17.05 -2.04 -19.00
C ARG A 74 16.06 -3.09 -19.54
N GLU A 75 15.66 -4.06 -18.73
CA GLU A 75 14.71 -5.12 -19.12
C GLU A 75 13.28 -4.59 -19.35
N PHE A 76 12.86 -3.58 -18.58
CA PHE A 76 11.50 -3.04 -18.65
C PHE A 76 11.38 -1.76 -19.49
N GLY A 77 12.47 -1.30 -20.10
CA GLY A 77 12.50 -0.10 -20.94
C GLY A 77 12.15 1.18 -20.18
N LEU A 78 12.40 1.20 -18.86
CA LEU A 78 12.01 2.32 -18.01
C LEU A 78 13.21 3.25 -17.79
N SER A 79 13.05 4.54 -18.12
CA SER A 79 14.08 5.54 -17.84
C SER A 79 13.98 5.99 -16.38
N LYS A 80 15.10 6.00 -15.66
CA LYS A 80 15.15 6.48 -14.27
C LYS A 80 14.63 7.92 -14.15
N ARG A 81 14.96 8.77 -15.12
CA ARG A 81 14.56 10.18 -15.14
C ARG A 81 13.05 10.33 -15.23
N SER A 82 12.39 9.58 -16.12
CA SER A 82 10.93 9.66 -16.28
C SER A 82 10.18 9.22 -15.03
N ILE A 83 10.72 8.29 -14.25
CA ILE A 83 10.08 7.85 -13.01
C ILE A 83 10.32 8.88 -11.89
N ASP A 84 11.53 9.42 -11.77
CA ASP A 84 11.83 10.46 -10.79
C ASP A 84 10.97 11.72 -11.01
N ASP A 85 10.70 12.08 -12.27
CA ASP A 85 9.84 13.21 -12.63
C ASP A 85 8.36 12.96 -12.25
N LEU A 86 7.87 11.72 -12.44
CA LEU A 86 6.52 11.31 -12.02
C LEU A 86 6.34 11.33 -10.49
N ILE A 87 7.42 11.10 -9.72
CA ILE A 87 7.39 11.06 -8.26
C ILE A 87 7.54 12.46 -7.63
N LYS A 88 8.27 13.38 -8.29
CA LYS A 88 8.53 14.73 -7.78
C LYS A 88 7.31 15.63 -7.79
N GLU A 89 6.42 15.48 -8.77
CA GLU A 89 5.25 16.37 -8.95
C GLU A 89 3.90 15.64 -8.81
N PRO A 90 3.58 15.06 -7.64
CA PRO A 90 2.38 14.25 -7.44
C PRO A 90 1.06 15.03 -7.61
N ALA A 91 1.12 16.36 -7.44
CA ALA A 91 -0.04 17.25 -7.50
C ALA A 91 -0.44 17.65 -8.93
N SER A 92 0.46 17.49 -9.91
CA SER A 92 0.24 17.87 -11.32
C SER A 92 -0.04 16.65 -12.22
N LEU A 93 -0.12 15.45 -11.64
CA LEU A 93 -0.24 14.22 -12.41
C LEU A 93 -1.58 14.13 -13.14
N LYS A 94 -1.52 14.07 -14.47
CA LYS A 94 -2.68 13.81 -15.35
C LYS A 94 -3.15 12.34 -15.21
N PRO A 95 -4.40 12.03 -15.59
CA PRO A 95 -4.92 10.65 -15.54
C PRO A 95 -4.05 9.65 -16.32
N GLU A 96 -3.50 10.06 -17.46
CA GLU A 96 -2.60 9.25 -18.30
C GLU A 96 -1.30 8.88 -17.56
N GLN A 97 -0.74 9.82 -16.80
CA GLN A 97 0.47 9.59 -16.01
C GLN A 97 0.19 8.64 -14.83
N TRP A 98 -1.03 8.66 -14.29
CA TRP A 98 -1.46 7.67 -13.31
C TRP A 98 -1.60 6.27 -13.90
N GLN A 99 -1.99 6.16 -15.17
CA GLN A 99 -2.02 4.88 -15.88
C GLN A 99 -0.60 4.32 -16.03
N GLN A 100 0.36 5.17 -16.44
CA GLN A 100 1.77 4.80 -16.52
C GLN A 100 2.33 4.32 -15.18
N ILE A 101 1.97 4.98 -14.08
CA ILE A 101 2.39 4.58 -12.73
C ILE A 101 1.84 3.19 -12.36
N LYS A 102 0.59 2.89 -12.73
CA LYS A 102 0.02 1.55 -12.53
C LYS A 102 0.75 0.49 -13.34
N GLU A 103 1.03 0.77 -14.62
CA GLU A 103 1.78 -0.16 -15.47
C GLU A 103 3.19 -0.43 -14.93
N ILE A 104 3.87 0.59 -14.40
CA ILE A 104 5.18 0.43 -13.76
C ILE A 104 5.05 -0.47 -12.54
N ARG A 105 4.03 -0.27 -11.70
CA ARG A 105 3.78 -1.10 -10.52
C ARG A 105 3.50 -2.55 -10.89
N ASP A 106 2.74 -2.79 -11.94
CA ASP A 106 2.45 -4.15 -12.42
C ASP A 106 3.72 -4.84 -12.93
N LYS A 107 4.56 -4.11 -13.68
CA LYS A 107 5.89 -4.58 -14.09
C LYS A 107 6.78 -4.94 -12.89
N ILE A 108 6.81 -4.11 -11.86
CA ILE A 108 7.53 -4.38 -10.60
C ILE A 108 7.00 -5.65 -9.93
N SER A 109 5.67 -5.80 -9.84
CA SER A 109 5.03 -6.98 -9.25
C SER A 109 5.38 -8.28 -10.00
N THR A 110 5.31 -8.26 -11.33
CA THR A 110 5.70 -9.42 -12.16
C THR A 110 7.17 -9.77 -11.99
N PHE A 111 8.03 -8.78 -11.80
CA PHE A 111 9.45 -8.99 -11.55
C PHE A 111 9.71 -9.62 -10.18
N HIS A 112 9.04 -9.15 -9.13
CA HIS A 112 9.11 -9.77 -7.81
C HIS A 112 8.58 -11.20 -7.83
N ARG A 113 7.54 -11.49 -8.60
CA ARG A 113 7.03 -12.85 -8.78
C ARG A 113 8.05 -13.75 -9.48
N LYS A 114 8.61 -13.31 -10.61
CA LYS A 114 9.70 -14.04 -11.30
C LYS A 114 10.89 -14.29 -10.40
N LEU A 115 11.27 -13.30 -9.58
CA LEU A 115 12.30 -13.46 -8.58
C LEU A 115 11.95 -14.52 -7.56
N ARG A 116 10.76 -14.46 -6.98
CA ARG A 116 10.28 -15.45 -6.01
C ARG A 116 10.25 -16.87 -6.59
N ASP A 117 9.90 -17.00 -7.86
CA ASP A 117 9.88 -18.29 -8.56
C ASP A 117 11.29 -18.80 -8.90
N GLN A 118 12.28 -17.91 -9.06
CA GLN A 118 13.69 -18.25 -9.26
C GLN A 118 14.44 -18.54 -7.96
N LEU A 119 14.02 -17.96 -6.85
CA LEU A 119 14.57 -18.28 -5.55
C LEU A 119 14.14 -19.71 -5.18
N PRO A 120 15.06 -20.61 -4.84
CA PRO A 120 14.68 -21.90 -4.29
C PRO A 120 13.79 -21.63 -3.07
N LYS A 121 12.62 -22.26 -3.03
CA LYS A 121 11.80 -22.28 -1.82
C LYS A 121 12.54 -23.11 -0.79
N GLN A 122 13.51 -22.51 -0.10
CA GLN A 122 14.08 -23.11 1.10
C GLN A 122 12.93 -23.20 2.10
N SER A 123 12.56 -24.44 2.44
CA SER A 123 11.70 -24.68 3.59
C SER A 123 12.39 -24.13 4.83
N ASN A 124 11.61 -23.72 5.84
CA ASN A 124 12.18 -23.41 7.15
C ASN A 124 12.99 -24.62 7.67
N ASP A 125 12.58 -25.84 7.32
CA ASP A 125 13.30 -27.06 7.66
C ASP A 125 14.67 -27.14 6.97
N ASP A 126 14.78 -26.70 5.71
CA ASP A 126 16.06 -26.68 4.99
C ASP A 126 17.03 -25.66 5.61
N LEU A 127 16.51 -24.54 6.11
CA LEU A 127 17.30 -23.54 6.84
C LEU A 127 17.78 -24.09 8.19
N VAL A 128 16.89 -24.76 8.93
CA VAL A 128 17.23 -25.41 10.21
C VAL A 128 18.26 -26.51 9.99
N GLU A 129 18.11 -27.34 8.95
CA GLU A 129 19.11 -28.37 8.62
C GLU A 129 20.44 -27.77 8.19
N ALA A 130 20.44 -26.69 7.40
CA ALA A 130 21.66 -26.01 6.98
C ALA A 130 22.43 -25.45 8.19
N GLU A 131 21.74 -24.84 9.15
CA GLU A 131 22.35 -24.38 10.40
C GLU A 131 22.83 -25.57 11.25
N ARG A 132 22.01 -26.61 11.44
CA ARG A 132 22.44 -27.82 12.17
C ARG A 132 23.71 -28.45 11.57
N LYS A 133 23.82 -28.51 10.23
CA LYS A 133 25.01 -29.02 9.53
C LYS A 133 26.24 -28.13 9.74
N LYS A 134 26.08 -26.79 9.72
CA LYS A 134 27.19 -25.87 10.01
C LYS A 134 27.74 -26.06 11.41
N HIS A 135 26.86 -26.31 12.38
CA HIS A 135 27.21 -26.42 13.79
C HIS A 135 27.50 -27.85 14.26
N ILE A 136 27.36 -28.86 13.40
CA ILE A 136 27.48 -30.28 13.75
C ILE A 136 28.84 -30.66 14.36
N ASN A 137 29.91 -29.96 13.93
CA ASN A 137 31.28 -30.18 14.40
C ASN A 137 31.79 -29.06 15.32
N LYS A 138 30.95 -28.05 15.62
CA LYS A 138 31.36 -26.91 16.45
C LYS A 138 31.24 -27.32 17.92
N ARG A 139 32.38 -27.51 18.61
CA ARG A 139 32.39 -27.70 20.06
C ARG A 139 32.11 -26.35 20.72
N PHE A 140 31.11 -26.34 21.61
CA PHE A 140 30.72 -25.27 22.54
C PHE A 140 31.43 -23.92 22.32
N ASN A 141 30.78 -23.01 21.59
CA ASN A 141 31.30 -21.67 21.35
C ASN A 141 30.64 -20.69 22.33
N ILE A 142 31.37 -20.26 23.36
CA ILE A 142 30.87 -19.40 24.44
C ILE A 142 30.44 -18.02 23.90
N ASP A 143 31.08 -17.54 22.82
CA ASP A 143 30.78 -16.23 22.23
C ASP A 143 29.46 -16.18 21.44
N GLU A 144 28.93 -17.33 21.01
CA GLU A 144 27.71 -17.42 20.20
C GLU A 144 26.51 -17.97 20.98
N GLU A 145 26.66 -18.23 22.29
CA GLU A 145 25.62 -18.81 23.17
C GLU A 145 24.97 -20.09 22.61
N TRP A 146 25.65 -20.80 21.72
CA TRP A 146 25.10 -22.00 21.09
C TRP A 146 25.28 -23.22 22.01
N LEU A 147 24.16 -23.72 22.54
CA LEU A 147 24.09 -25.02 23.21
C LEU A 147 23.58 -26.09 22.25
N PRO A 148 24.35 -27.15 21.97
CA PRO A 148 23.80 -28.30 21.28
C PRO A 148 22.76 -28.98 22.18
N LEU A 149 21.49 -28.89 21.81
CA LEU A 149 20.40 -29.63 22.46
C LEU A 149 20.58 -31.11 22.12
N GLN A 150 20.84 -31.94 23.14
CA GLN A 150 20.85 -33.41 23.06
C GLN A 150 19.44 -33.97 23.08
#